data_AF-A0A5N5DS69-F1
#
_entry.id   AF-A0A5N5DS69-F1
#
_cell.length_a   1.000
_cell.length_b   1.000
_cell.length_c   1.000
_cell.angle_alpha   90.00
_cell.angle_beta   90.00
_cell.angle_gamma   90.00
#
_symmetry.space_group_name_H-M   'P 1'
#
loop_
_entity.id
_entity.type
_entity.pdbx_description
1 polymer ?
#
loop_
_entity_poly.entity_id
_entity_poly.type
_entity_poly.pdbx_seq_one_letter_code
_entity_poly.pdbx_strand_id
1 'polypeptide(L)'
;MGRETSAEFKKAFEDVKKLAAEPTQNEKLDLYAYAKIAQGEDVEAKRKSLGMFDIKGKTMTNHWQKKLDEGVTPEQADKAYIELVAQLQKTYGTK
;
A
#
# COMPACT_ATOMS: atom_id res chain seq x y z
N MET A 1 9.54 9.19 -15.74
CA MET A 1 10.41 9.08 -14.55
C MET A 1 9.57 8.46 -13.46
N GLY A 2 9.89 7.23 -13.03
CA GLY A 2 9.22 6.63 -11.88
C GLY A 2 9.48 7.52 -10.66
N ARG A 3 8.44 7.85 -9.90
CA ARG A 3 8.57 8.73 -8.74
C ARG A 3 9.51 8.05 -7.74
N GLU A 4 10.53 8.75 -7.27
CA GLU A 4 11.33 8.26 -6.16
C GLU A 4 10.50 8.39 -4.87
N THR A 5 10.19 7.25 -4.24
CA THR A 5 9.51 7.25 -2.95
C THR A 5 10.44 7.77 -1.85
N SER A 6 9.87 8.43 -0.84
CA SER A 6 10.64 9.09 0.23
C SER A 6 11.53 8.10 1.00
N ALA A 7 12.60 8.61 1.62
CA ALA A 7 13.44 7.79 2.50
C ALA A 7 12.63 7.17 3.65
N GLU A 8 11.65 7.90 4.17
CA GLU A 8 10.70 7.44 5.17
C GLU A 8 9.80 6.31 4.65
N PHE A 9 9.33 6.38 3.40
CA PHE A 9 8.59 5.28 2.77
C PHE A 9 9.43 4.01 2.75
N LYS A 10 10.67 4.10 2.28
CA LYS A 10 11.59 2.96 2.19
C LYS A 10 11.80 2.35 3.57
N LYS A 11 12.01 3.19 4.58
CA LYS A 11 12.12 2.75 5.98
C LYS A 11 10.84 2.07 6.47
N ALA A 12 9.67 2.69 6.27
CA ALA A 12 8.37 2.13 6.62
C ALA A 12 8.13 0.77 5.92
N PHE A 13 8.58 0.63 4.67
CA PHE A 13 8.46 -0.60 3.89
C PHE A 13 9.36 -1.73 4.43
N GLU A 14 10.46 -1.40 5.08
CA GLU A 14 11.28 -2.37 5.82
C GLU A 14 10.69 -2.68 7.18
N ASP A 15 10.20 -1.64 7.87
CA ASP A 15 9.64 -1.72 9.21
C ASP A 15 8.35 -2.54 9.26
N VAL A 16 7.50 -2.45 8.24
CA VAL A 16 6.29 -3.27 8.13
C VAL A 16 6.61 -4.78 8.07
N LYS A 17 7.79 -5.15 7.55
CA LYS A 17 8.25 -6.55 7.54
C LYS A 17 8.79 -7.00 8.89
N LYS A 18 9.17 -6.06 9.75
CA LYS A 18 9.68 -6.30 11.11
C LYS A 18 8.55 -6.33 12.14
N LEU A 19 7.29 -6.17 11.74
CA LEU A 19 6.16 -6.26 12.66
C LEU A 19 6.13 -7.62 13.37
N ALA A 20 5.86 -7.60 14.68
CA ALA A 20 5.84 -8.81 15.48
C ALA A 20 4.66 -9.73 15.13
N ALA A 21 3.55 -9.14 14.70
CA ALA A 21 2.35 -9.83 14.23
C ALA A 21 1.97 -9.41 12.82
N GLU A 22 1.17 -10.26 12.16
CA GLU A 22 0.66 -9.97 10.83
C GLU A 22 -0.50 -8.97 10.90
N PRO A 23 -0.46 -7.89 10.10
CA PRO A 23 -1.58 -6.96 9.98
C PRO A 23 -2.83 -7.66 9.44
N THR A 24 -3.99 -7.12 9.78
CA THR A 24 -5.28 -7.56 9.27
C THR A 24 -5.39 -7.42 7.75
N GLN A 25 -6.36 -8.10 7.15
CA GLN A 25 -6.59 -8.03 5.71
C GLN A 25 -6.80 -6.59 5.21
N ASN A 26 -7.54 -5.76 5.95
CA ASN A 26 -7.79 -4.37 5.56
C ASN A 26 -6.50 -3.53 5.59
N GLU A 27 -5.71 -3.66 6.66
CA GLU A 27 -4.42 -2.97 6.78
C GLU A 27 -3.45 -3.40 5.65
N LYS A 28 -3.41 -4.68 5.30
CA LYS A 28 -2.63 -5.18 4.15
C LYS A 28 -3.11 -4.58 2.82
N LEU A 29 -4.42 -4.42 2.64
CA LEU A 29 -4.99 -3.79 1.45
C LEU A 29 -4.65 -2.30 1.37
N ASP A 30 -4.74 -1.57 2.48
CA ASP A 30 -4.36 -0.16 2.58
C ASP A 30 -2.86 0.04 2.30
N LEU A 31 -1.99 -0.75 2.96
CA LEU A 31 -0.55 -0.72 2.72
C LEU A 31 -0.23 -0.95 1.23
N TYR A 32 -0.85 -1.96 0.61
CA TYR A 32 -0.64 -2.25 -0.80
C TYR A 32 -1.11 -1.09 -1.70
N ALA A 33 -2.32 -0.58 -1.47
CA ALA A 33 -2.87 0.53 -2.23
C ALA A 33 -1.96 1.76 -2.15
N TYR A 34 -1.62 2.21 -0.94
CA TYR A 34 -0.77 3.38 -0.76
C TYR A 34 0.62 3.18 -1.37
N ALA A 35 1.24 2.01 -1.18
CA ALA A 35 2.53 1.71 -1.79
C ALA A 35 2.49 1.82 -3.33
N LYS A 36 1.44 1.31 -3.96
CA LYS A 36 1.29 1.33 -5.41
C LYS A 36 0.99 2.73 -5.97
N ILE A 37 0.17 3.51 -5.28
CA ILE A 37 -0.07 4.92 -5.63
C ILE A 37 1.20 5.75 -5.47
N ALA A 38 1.93 5.58 -4.36
CA ALA A 38 3.16 6.31 -4.07
C ALA A 38 4.25 6.03 -5.12
N GLN A 39 4.35 4.78 -5.57
CA GLN A 39 5.25 4.37 -6.66
C GLN A 39 4.82 4.90 -8.04
N GLY A 40 3.60 5.41 -8.17
CA GLY A 40 3.03 5.86 -9.45
C GLY A 40 2.78 4.71 -10.42
N GLU A 41 2.49 3.51 -9.92
CA GLU A 41 2.08 2.41 -10.80
C GLU A 41 0.66 2.62 -11.35
N ASP A 42 0.33 1.89 -12.41
CA ASP A 42 -0.97 1.97 -13.06
C ASP A 42 -1.89 0.82 -12.63
N VAL A 43 -2.97 1.17 -11.94
CA VAL A 43 -3.94 0.20 -11.40
C VAL A 43 -4.70 -0.53 -12.50
N GLU A 44 -4.96 0.12 -13.63
CA GLU A 44 -5.64 -0.51 -14.77
C GLU A 44 -4.75 -1.55 -15.44
N ALA A 45 -3.47 -1.24 -15.64
CA ALA A 45 -2.49 -2.17 -16.16
C ALA A 45 -2.39 -3.41 -15.26
N LYS A 46 -2.36 -3.21 -13.94
CA LYS A 46 -2.39 -4.32 -12.98
C LYS A 46 -3.68 -5.11 -13.11
N ARG A 47 -4.85 -4.45 -13.13
CA ARG A 47 -6.15 -5.09 -13.25
C ARG A 47 -6.27 -5.94 -14.52
N LYS A 48 -5.78 -5.43 -15.65
CA LYS A 48 -5.76 -6.15 -16.94
C LYS A 48 -4.88 -7.40 -16.91
N SER A 49 -3.82 -7.39 -16.10
CA SER A 49 -2.94 -8.56 -15.90
C SER A 49 -3.53 -9.64 -14.99
N LEU A 50 -4.60 -9.34 -14.23
CA LEU A 50 -5.20 -10.31 -13.31
C LEU A 50 -6.06 -11.33 -14.06
N GLY A 51 -5.87 -12.60 -13.72
CA GLY A 51 -6.70 -13.68 -14.24
C GLY A 51 -8.17 -13.56 -13.80
N MET A 52 -9.07 -14.16 -14.58
CA MET A 52 -10.52 -14.08 -14.32
C MET A 52 -10.91 -14.60 -12.92
N PHE A 53 -10.15 -15.55 -12.38
CA PHE A 53 -10.36 -16.18 -11.07
C PHE A 53 -9.53 -15.57 -9.93
N ASP A 54 -8.74 -14.53 -10.19
CA ASP A 54 -7.90 -13.91 -9.15
C ASP A 54 -8.71 -12.91 -8.31
N ILE A 55 -9.49 -13.45 -7.37
CA ILE A 55 -10.37 -12.66 -6.49
C ILE A 55 -9.54 -11.72 -5.60
N LYS A 56 -8.41 -12.22 -5.05
CA LYS A 56 -7.55 -11.43 -4.17
C LYS A 56 -6.94 -10.25 -4.90
N GLY A 57 -6.35 -10.49 -6.08
CA GLY A 57 -5.79 -9.43 -6.91
C GLY A 57 -6.84 -8.38 -7.25
N LYS A 58 -8.06 -8.81 -7.61
CA LYS A 58 -9.16 -7.89 -7.91
C LYS A 58 -9.54 -7.04 -6.70
N THR A 59 -9.62 -7.62 -5.50
CA THR A 59 -9.87 -6.87 -4.26
C THR A 59 -8.78 -5.83 -4.01
N MET A 60 -7.50 -6.20 -4.16
CA MET A 60 -6.37 -5.28 -3.99
C MET A 60 -6.42 -4.11 -4.99
N THR A 61 -6.63 -4.40 -6.27
CA THR A 61 -6.72 -3.36 -7.32
C THR A 61 -7.98 -2.51 -7.17
N ASN A 62 -9.09 -3.06 -6.71
CA ASN A 62 -10.30 -2.30 -6.44
C ASN A 62 -10.11 -1.33 -5.27
N HIS A 63 -9.46 -1.78 -4.20
CA HIS A 63 -9.14 -0.92 -3.05
C HIS A 63 -8.18 0.20 -3.44
N TRP A 64 -7.15 -0.14 -4.21
CA TRP A 64 -6.22 0.84 -4.78
C TRP A 64 -6.93 1.85 -5.69
N GLN A 65 -7.76 1.39 -6.63
CA GLN A 65 -8.55 2.27 -7.49
C GLN A 65 -9.41 3.22 -6.68
N LYS A 66 -10.09 2.72 -5.63
CA LYS A 66 -10.92 3.54 -4.76
C LYS A 66 -10.14 4.72 -4.15
N LYS A 67 -8.92 4.50 -3.68
CA LYS A 67 -8.05 5.58 -3.17
C LYS A 67 -7.70 6.60 -4.25
N LEU A 68 -7.44 6.14 -5.48
CA LEU A 68 -7.19 7.05 -6.62
C LEU A 68 -8.45 7.87 -6.97
N ASP A 69 -9.63 7.26 -6.98
CA ASP A 69 -10.92 7.92 -7.18
C ASP A 69 -11.24 8.92 -6.06
N GLU A 70 -10.80 8.66 -4.83
CA GLU A 70 -10.85 9.60 -3.70
C GLU A 70 -9.89 10.80 -3.87
N GLY A 71 -9.08 10.81 -4.94
CA GLY A 71 -8.11 11.87 -5.23
C GLY A 71 -6.80 11.73 -4.46
N VAL A 72 -6.50 10.55 -3.92
CA VAL A 72 -5.22 10.31 -3.23
C VAL A 72 -4.08 10.41 -4.24
N THR A 73 -3.27 11.43 -4.06
CA THR A 73 -2.04 11.64 -4.84
C THR A 73 -0.90 10.75 -4.35
N PRO A 74 0.13 10.49 -5.18
CA PRO A 74 1.32 9.75 -4.77
C PRO A 74 1.98 10.30 -3.50
N GLU A 75 1.98 11.62 -3.30
CA GLU A 75 2.54 12.28 -2.11
C GLU A 75 1.70 12.03 -0.86
N GLN A 76 0.37 12.03 -0.99
CA GLN A 76 -0.53 11.69 0.11
C GLN A 76 -0.45 10.21 0.45
N ALA A 77 -0.35 9.35 -0.56
CA ALA A 77 -0.18 7.92 -0.37
C ALA A 77 1.13 7.58 0.36
N ASP A 78 2.22 8.27 0.02
CA ASP A 78 3.51 8.14 0.71
C ASP A 78 3.35 8.42 2.23
N LYS A 79 2.77 9.58 2.57
CA LYS A 79 2.51 9.95 3.97
C LYS A 79 1.56 8.97 4.67
N ALA A 80 0.44 8.61 4.04
CA ALA A 80 -0.53 7.68 4.60
C ALA A 80 0.08 6.29 4.85
N TYR A 81 0.99 5.83 3.98
CA TYR A 81 1.73 4.59 4.18
C TYR A 81 2.62 4.65 5.41
N ILE A 82 3.39 5.73 5.57
CA ILE A 82 4.27 5.93 6.72
C ILE A 82 3.46 5.98 8.02
N GLU A 83 2.36 6.74 8.04
CA GLU A 83 1.47 6.84 9.20
C GLU A 83 0.86 5.48 9.57
N LEU A 84 0.39 4.73 8.56
CA LEU A 84 -0.17 3.40 8.77
C LEU A 84 0.87 2.45 9.35
N VAL A 85 2.09 2.39 8.78
CA VAL A 85 3.16 1.55 9.34
C VAL A 85 3.49 1.96 10.77
N ALA A 86 3.60 3.25 11.08
CA ALA A 86 3.86 3.72 12.44
C ALA A 86 2.74 3.30 13.41
N GLN A 87 1.47 3.32 12.99
CA GLN A 87 0.37 2.79 13.78
C GLN A 87 0.47 1.29 13.96
N LEU A 88 0.78 0.54 12.90
CA LEU A 88 0.97 -0.92 12.97
C LEU A 88 2.10 -1.29 13.92
N GLN A 89 3.21 -0.58 13.90
CA GLN A 89 4.32 -0.78 14.82
C GLN A 89 3.91 -0.55 16.27
N LYS A 90 3.04 0.45 16.54
CA LYS A 90 2.51 0.69 17.89
C LYS A 90 1.51 -0.38 18.32
N THR A 91 0.66 -0.84 17.41
CA THR A 91 -0.39 -1.83 17.68
C THR A 91 0.17 -3.24 17.85
N TYR A 92 1.03 -3.66 16.94
CA TYR A 92 1.56 -5.03 16.87
C TYR A 92 2.96 -5.17 17.45
N GLY A 93 3.69 -4.07 17.65
CA GLY A 93 5.09 -4.11 18.03
C GLY A 93 6.02 -4.43 16.84
N THR A 94 7.32 -4.32 17.10
CA THR A 94 8.39 -4.71 16.17
C THR A 94 9.25 -5.79 16.82
N LYS A 95 9.77 -6.72 16.01
CA LYS A 95 10.68 -7.80 16.45
C LYS A 95 12.09 -7.30 16.66
#